data_AF-A0A1F4W0D3-F1
#
_entry.id   AF-A0A1F4W0D3-F1
#
_cell.length_a   1.000
_cell.length_b   1.000
_cell.length_c   1.000
_cell.angle_alpha   90.00
_cell.angle_beta   90.00
_cell.angle_gamma   90.00
#
_symmetry.space_group_name_H-M   'P 1'
#
loop_
_entity.id
_entity.type
_entity.pdbx_description
1 polymer ?
#
loop_
_entity_poly.entity_id
_entity_poly.type
_entity_poly.pdbx_seq_one_letter_code
_entity_poly.pdbx_strand_id
1 'polypeptide(L)'
;MIGLHEAVGNALATGPRAADEIIAECRRQGLACRAETVMLFLRLSHEIEEEKGQWTNKGRSKQQRILAALARAFEKGSAYVPVARLGEYLGSNEPLTLEEIAAVCEKSGDYRLQGKFILRT
;
A
#
# COMPACT_ATOMS: atom_id res chain seq x y z
N MET A 1 -9.42 -7.18 -21.65
CA MET A 1 -10.43 -6.24 -21.11
C MET A 1 -10.25 -6.28 -19.60
N ILE A 2 -9.81 -5.19 -18.99
CA ILE A 2 -9.58 -5.14 -17.53
C ILE A 2 -10.93 -5.22 -16.82
N GLY A 3 -11.05 -6.09 -15.82
CA GLY A 3 -12.26 -6.22 -15.00
C GLY A 3 -12.36 -5.13 -13.93
N LEU A 4 -13.55 -4.89 -13.36
CA LEU A 4 -13.76 -3.89 -12.30
C LEU A 4 -12.86 -4.12 -11.08
N HIS A 5 -12.75 -5.37 -10.65
CA HIS A 5 -11.87 -5.77 -9.54
C HIS A 5 -10.41 -5.41 -9.81
N GLU A 6 -9.92 -5.68 -11.02
CA GLU A 6 -8.55 -5.40 -11.42
C GLU A 6 -8.30 -3.89 -11.56
N ALA A 7 -9.24 -3.15 -12.15
CA ALA A 7 -9.14 -1.69 -12.29
C ALA A 7 -9.07 -0.99 -10.91
N VAL A 8 -9.94 -1.38 -9.98
CA VAL A 8 -9.95 -0.84 -8.61
C VAL A 8 -8.71 -1.29 -7.85
N GLY A 9 -8.30 -2.57 -7.99
CA GLY A 9 -7.07 -3.08 -7.41
C GLY A 9 -5.83 -2.30 -7.86
N ASN A 10 -5.74 -1.96 -9.15
CA ASN A 10 -4.67 -1.13 -9.71
C ASN A 10 -4.71 0.31 -9.15
N ALA A 11 -5.90 0.90 -9.04
CA ALA A 11 -6.05 2.24 -8.47
C ALA A 11 -5.60 2.31 -6.99
N LEU A 12 -5.94 1.28 -6.22
CA LEU A 12 -5.59 1.15 -4.80
C LEU A 12 -4.17 0.58 -4.59
N ALA A 13 -3.49 0.12 -5.64
CA ALA A 13 -2.18 -0.49 -5.53
C ALA A 13 -1.12 0.51 -5.02
N THR A 14 -1.30 1.80 -5.34
CA THR A 14 -0.39 2.88 -4.96
C THR A 14 -0.69 3.48 -3.58
N GLY A 15 -1.71 2.98 -2.87
CA GLY A 15 -2.10 3.45 -1.54
C GLY A 15 -3.55 3.95 -1.45
N PRO A 16 -3.91 4.58 -0.33
CA PRO A 16 -5.24 5.14 -0.12
C PRO A 16 -5.59 6.21 -1.15
N ARG A 17 -6.81 6.18 -1.68
CA ARG A 17 -7.29 7.16 -2.66
C ARG A 17 -8.73 7.59 -2.41
N ALA A 18 -9.07 8.78 -2.85
CA ALA A 18 -10.45 9.23 -2.85
C ALA A 18 -11.28 8.50 -3.93
N ALA A 19 -12.58 8.39 -3.71
CA ALA A 19 -13.47 7.63 -4.60
C ALA A 19 -13.48 8.18 -6.03
N ASP A 20 -13.44 9.50 -6.19
CA ASP A 20 -13.36 10.20 -7.47
C ASP A 20 -12.05 9.90 -8.22
N GLU A 21 -10.93 9.83 -7.51
CA GLU A 21 -9.63 9.43 -8.08
C GLU A 21 -9.65 7.98 -8.59
N ILE A 22 -10.30 7.07 -7.85
CA ILE A 22 -10.46 5.67 -8.24
C ILE A 22 -11.34 5.56 -9.49
N ILE A 23 -12.46 6.28 -9.53
CA ILE A 23 -13.36 6.32 -10.69
C ILE A 23 -12.63 6.88 -11.93
N ALA A 24 -11.85 7.95 -11.76
CA ALA A 24 -11.06 8.53 -12.84
C ALA A 24 -10.01 7.55 -13.38
N GLU A 25 -9.33 6.80 -12.51
CA GLU A 25 -8.36 5.78 -12.90
C GLU A 25 -9.03 4.60 -13.62
N CYS A 26 -10.20 4.14 -13.15
CA CYS A 26 -10.96 3.09 -13.83
C CYS A 26 -11.35 3.51 -15.26
N ARG A 27 -11.78 4.76 -15.45
CA ARG A 27 -12.08 5.31 -16.79
C ARG A 27 -10.83 5.39 -17.67
N ARG A 28 -9.69 5.79 -17.11
CA ARG A 28 -8.41 5.86 -17.83
C ARG A 28 -7.96 4.47 -18.32
N GLN A 29 -8.23 3.43 -17.53
CA GLN A 29 -7.98 2.03 -17.89
C GLN A 29 -9.01 1.47 -18.90
N GLY A 30 -9.94 2.29 -19.41
CA GLY A 30 -10.90 1.90 -20.43
C GLY A 30 -12.12 1.13 -19.89
N LEU A 31 -12.37 1.18 -18.59
CA LEU A 31 -13.52 0.50 -17.99
C LEU A 31 -14.81 1.29 -18.24
N ALA A 32 -15.71 0.73 -19.05
CA ALA A 32 -17.01 1.32 -19.37
C ALA A 32 -18.07 1.07 -18.28
N CYS A 33 -17.73 1.31 -17.01
CA CYS A 33 -18.66 1.18 -15.89
C CYS A 33 -19.13 2.54 -15.37
N ARG A 34 -20.35 2.59 -14.83
CA ARG A 34 -20.89 3.80 -14.21
C ARG A 34 -20.17 4.06 -12.88
N ALA A 35 -20.13 5.31 -12.44
CA ALA A 35 -19.49 5.69 -11.17
C ALA A 35 -20.14 4.97 -9.98
N GLU A 36 -21.46 4.79 -10.02
CA GLU A 36 -22.25 4.07 -9.03
C GLU A 36 -21.82 2.60 -8.92
N THR A 37 -21.40 1.98 -10.03
CA THR A 37 -20.90 0.60 -10.04
C THR A 37 -19.57 0.48 -9.29
N VAL A 38 -18.67 1.45 -9.48
CA VAL A 38 -17.40 1.51 -8.75
C VAL A 38 -17.66 1.75 -7.26
N MET A 39 -18.54 2.69 -6.93
CA MET A 39 -18.92 2.98 -5.55
C MET A 39 -19.57 1.79 -4.85
N LEU A 40 -20.46 1.08 -5.54
CA LEU A 40 -21.09 -0.12 -5.02
C LEU A 40 -20.06 -1.21 -4.76
N PHE A 41 -19.10 -1.40 -5.68
CA PHE A 41 -18.01 -2.35 -5.50
C PHE A 41 -17.13 -2.00 -4.29
N LEU A 42 -16.73 -0.73 -4.14
CA LEU A 42 -15.94 -0.27 -3.00
C LEU A 42 -16.65 -0.56 -1.67
N ARG A 43 -17.97 -0.33 -1.59
CA ARG A 43 -18.77 -0.56 -0.38
C ARG A 43 -19.04 -2.03 -0.07
N LEU A 44 -19.19 -2.87 -1.10
CA LEU A 44 -19.54 -4.28 -0.93
C LEU A 44 -18.31 -5.19 -0.82
N SER A 45 -17.14 -4.72 -1.25
CA SER A 45 -15.92 -5.53 -1.19
C SER A 45 -15.50 -5.75 0.26
N HIS A 46 -15.35 -7.01 0.65
CA HIS A 46 -14.79 -7.37 1.94
C HIS A 46 -13.27 -7.11 2.03
N GLU A 47 -12.63 -6.84 0.91
CA GLU A 47 -11.19 -6.61 0.78
C GLU A 47 -10.82 -5.13 0.71
N ILE A 48 -11.80 -4.23 0.84
CA ILE A 48 -11.57 -2.78 0.76
C ILE A 48 -12.19 -2.15 2.01
N GLU A 49 -11.51 -1.15 2.57
CA GLU A 49 -11.97 -0.36 3.70
C GLU A 49 -11.88 1.13 3.41
N GLU A 50 -12.78 1.90 4.03
CA GLU A 50 -12.81 3.36 3.97
C GLU A 50 -12.34 3.93 5.31
N GLU A 51 -11.31 4.77 5.29
CA GLU A 51 -10.81 5.49 6.45
C GLU A 51 -10.65 6.98 6.09
N LYS A 52 -11.31 7.87 6.85
CA LYS A 52 -11.24 9.34 6.66
C LYS A 52 -11.56 9.79 5.21
N GLY A 53 -12.49 9.11 4.54
CA GLY A 53 -12.90 9.40 3.17
C GLY A 53 -11.93 8.89 2.09
N GLN A 54 -10.94 8.10 2.47
CA GLN A 54 -9.98 7.46 1.58
C GLN A 54 -10.23 5.94 1.57
N TRP A 55 -10.25 5.34 0.39
CA TRP A 55 -10.42 3.90 0.21
C TRP A 55 -9.06 3.22 0.09
N THR A 56 -8.90 2.06 0.72
CA THR A 56 -7.68 1.24 0.66
C THR A 56 -8.04 -0.24 0.70
N ASN A 57 -7.14 -1.11 0.25
CA ASN A 57 -7.33 -2.55 0.43
C ASN A 57 -7.18 -2.92 1.90
N LYS A 58 -8.16 -3.65 2.43
CA LYS A 58 -8.15 -4.30 3.74
C LYS A 58 -6.95 -5.24 3.82
N GLY A 59 -6.10 -5.07 4.82
CA GLY A 59 -4.83 -5.80 4.89
C GLY A 59 -3.68 -5.20 4.06
N ARG A 60 -3.84 -3.98 3.52
CA ARG A 60 -2.73 -3.11 3.09
C ARG A 60 -2.66 -1.85 3.96
N SER A 61 -2.81 -2.04 5.27
CA SER A 61 -2.47 -0.99 6.24
C SER A 61 -1.06 -0.45 5.96
N LYS A 62 -0.78 0.80 6.35
CA LYS A 62 0.57 1.38 6.23
C LYS A 62 1.64 0.44 6.80
N GLN A 63 1.31 -0.28 7.88
CA GLN A 63 2.15 -1.32 8.47
C GLN A 63 2.47 -2.47 7.51
N GLN A 64 1.47 -3.07 6.86
CA GLN A 64 1.68 -4.16 5.90
C GLN A 64 2.41 -3.69 4.64
N ARG A 65 2.21 -2.44 4.21
CA ARG A 65 2.97 -1.85 3.11
C ARG A 65 4.45 -1.70 3.47
N ILE A 66 4.75 -1.22 4.68
CA ILE A 66 6.13 -1.16 5.21
C ILE A 66 6.73 -2.56 5.29
N LEU A 67 5.99 -3.55 5.80
CA LEU A 67 6.48 -4.91 5.96
C LEU A 67 6.75 -5.60 4.61
N ALA A 68 5.88 -5.39 3.61
CA ALA A 68 6.10 -5.87 2.25
C ALA A 68 7.30 -5.18 1.58
N ALA A 69 7.49 -3.88 1.83
CA ALA A 69 8.65 -3.12 1.34
C ALA A 69 9.96 -3.63 1.96
N LEU A 70 9.95 -3.95 3.26
CA LEU A 70 11.06 -4.60 3.96
C LEU A 70 11.38 -5.96 3.33
N ALA A 71 10.40 -6.84 3.18
CA ALA A 71 10.58 -8.15 2.56
C ALA A 71 11.25 -8.04 1.18
N ARG A 72 10.75 -7.15 0.30
CA ARG A 72 11.33 -6.90 -1.03
C ARG A 72 12.75 -6.32 -0.97
N ALA A 73 13.04 -5.46 -0.01
CA ALA A 73 14.36 -4.89 0.14
C ALA A 73 15.41 -5.94 0.56
N PHE A 74 14.99 -6.90 1.39
CA PHE A 74 15.84 -8.01 1.84
C PHE A 74 15.89 -9.20 0.86
N GLU A 75 14.90 -9.38 -0.02
CA GLU A 75 14.94 -10.37 -1.11
C GLU A 75 16.14 -10.18 -2.05
N LYS A 76 16.65 -8.95 -2.19
CA LYS A 76 17.86 -8.64 -2.97
C LYS A 76 19.17 -9.12 -2.31
N GLY A 77 19.11 -9.78 -1.15
CA GLY A 77 20.29 -10.30 -0.44
C GLY A 77 21.08 -9.26 0.34
N SER A 78 20.50 -8.08 0.61
CA SER A 78 21.17 -7.03 1.40
C SER A 78 21.17 -7.40 2.88
N ALA A 79 22.32 -7.29 3.57
CA ALA A 79 22.41 -7.53 5.01
C ALA A 79 21.72 -6.44 5.86
N TYR A 80 21.57 -5.24 5.31
CA TYR A 80 20.89 -4.11 5.94
C TYR A 80 20.23 -3.22 4.89
N VAL A 81 19.19 -2.49 5.29
CA VAL A 81 18.44 -1.57 4.43
C VAL A 81 18.42 -0.18 5.08
N PRO A 82 18.97 0.87 4.44
CA PRO A 82 18.81 2.24 4.94
C PRO A 82 17.34 2.67 4.89
N VAL A 83 16.84 3.32 5.94
CA VAL A 83 15.46 3.84 6.01
C VAL A 83 15.13 4.74 4.81
N ALA A 84 16.08 5.58 4.40
CA ALA A 84 15.92 6.47 3.24
C ALA A 84 15.64 5.70 1.93
N ARG A 85 16.12 4.45 1.81
CA ARG A 85 15.85 3.59 0.65
C ARG A 85 14.55 2.83 0.74
N LEU A 86 13.94 2.72 1.92
CA LEU A 86 12.69 1.98 2.09
C LEU A 86 11.54 2.57 1.27
N GLY A 87 11.54 3.91 1.09
CA GLY A 87 10.58 4.61 0.24
C GLY A 87 10.58 4.11 -1.22
N GLU A 88 11.74 3.68 -1.75
CA GLU A 88 11.86 3.13 -3.11
C GLU A 88 11.04 1.84 -3.28
N TYR A 89 10.80 1.10 -2.19
CA TYR A 89 10.10 -0.19 -2.19
C TYR A 89 8.60 -0.09 -1.87
N LEU A 90 8.16 1.05 -1.35
CA LEU A 90 6.76 1.29 -0.96
C LEU A 90 5.83 1.57 -2.14
N GLY A 91 6.36 1.89 -3.32
CA GLY A 91 5.55 2.18 -4.50
C GLY A 91 4.66 3.42 -4.37
N SER A 92 4.85 4.21 -3.31
CA SER A 92 4.12 5.44 -3.00
C SER A 92 5.10 6.48 -2.44
N ASN A 93 4.94 7.75 -2.84
CA ASN A 93 5.70 8.89 -2.29
C ASN A 93 5.25 9.31 -0.88
N GLU A 94 4.63 8.38 -0.13
CA GLU A 94 4.14 8.67 1.21
C GLU A 94 5.31 8.85 2.18
N PRO A 95 5.35 9.94 2.97
CA PRO A 95 6.38 10.10 3.98
C PRO A 95 6.25 9.01 5.05
N LEU A 96 7.36 8.33 5.29
CA LEU A 96 7.53 7.38 6.38
C LEU A 96 8.21 8.07 7.55
N THR A 97 7.68 7.89 8.76
CA THR A 97 8.40 8.29 9.97
C THR A 97 9.22 7.12 10.51
N LEU A 98 10.31 7.45 11.23
CA LEU A 98 11.11 6.44 11.91
C LEU A 98 10.29 5.66 12.95
N GLU A 99 9.34 6.33 13.60
CA GLU A 99 8.43 5.74 14.58
C GLU A 99 7.52 4.67 13.95
N GLU A 100 6.98 4.93 12.77
CA GLU A 100 6.16 3.97 12.04
C GLU A 100 6.96 2.71 11.66
N ILE A 101 8.20 2.89 11.20
CA ILE A 101 9.08 1.77 10.84
C ILE A 101 9.48 0.99 12.08
N ALA A 102 9.82 1.67 13.17
CA ALA A 102 10.16 1.03 14.45
C ALA A 102 8.99 0.19 14.96
N ALA A 103 7.78 0.74 14.96
CA ALA A 103 6.57 0.03 15.37
C ALA A 103 6.30 -1.22 14.52
N VAL A 104 6.54 -1.16 13.21
CA VAL A 104 6.38 -2.33 12.32
C VAL A 104 7.46 -3.38 12.59
N CYS A 105 8.71 -2.96 12.76
CA CYS A 105 9.83 -3.86 13.07
C CYS A 105 9.62 -4.57 14.41
N GLU A 106 9.24 -3.84 15.46
CA GLU A 106 8.92 -4.41 16.77
C GLU A 106 7.74 -5.39 16.72
N LYS A 107 6.71 -5.05 15.94
CA LYS A 107 5.51 -5.88 15.82
C LYS A 107 5.74 -7.16 15.01
N SER A 108 6.62 -7.14 14.00
CA SER A 108 6.95 -8.35 13.24
C SER A 108 7.97 -9.23 13.95
N GLY A 109 8.96 -8.66 14.63
CA GLY A 109 10.06 -9.39 15.27
C GLY A 109 11.16 -9.86 14.31
N ASP A 110 10.89 -9.90 13.00
CA ASP A 110 11.84 -10.32 11.96
C ASP A 110 12.86 -9.23 11.59
N TYR A 111 12.58 -7.99 11.99
CA TYR A 111 13.39 -6.83 11.64
C TYR A 111 13.71 -5.99 12.87
N ARG A 112 14.87 -5.33 12.84
CA ARG A 112 15.31 -4.42 13.89
C ARG A 112 15.78 -3.09 13.32
N LEU A 113 15.24 -1.99 13.83
CA LEU A 113 15.72 -0.65 13.53
C LEU A 113 16.95 -0.35 14.40
N GLN A 114 18.09 -0.03 13.77
CA GLN A 114 19.30 0.45 14.43
C GLN A 114 19.70 1.81 13.83
N GLY A 115 19.30 2.89 14.49
CA GLY A 115 19.50 4.24 14.00
C GLY A 115 18.76 4.49 12.68
N LYS A 116 19.51 4.73 11.59
CA LYS A 116 18.95 4.96 10.24
C LYS A 116 18.94 3.69 9.36
N PHE A 117 19.25 2.53 9.92
CA PHE A 117 19.35 1.27 9.20
C PHE A 117 18.38 0.25 9.79
N ILE A 118 17.83 -0.59 8.93
CA ILE A 118 17.00 -1.74 9.29
C ILE A 118 17.81 -3.00 9.03
N LEU A 119 17.83 -3.90 10.01
CA LEU A 119 18.50 -5.19 9.98
C LEU A 119 17.47 -6.30 10.02
N ARG A 120 17.78 -7.45 9.43
CA ARG A 120 17.00 -8.68 9.60
C ARG A 120 17.56 -9.42 10.81
N THR A 121 16.67 -9.80 11.73
CA THR A 121 17.01 -10.61 12.92
C THR A 121 17.01 -12.09 12.54
#